data_AF-A0A660XY64-F1
#
_entry.id   AF-A0A660XY64-F1
#
_cell.length_a   1.000
_cell.length_b   1.000
_cell.length_c   1.000
_cell.angle_alpha   90.00
_cell.angle_beta   90.00
_cell.angle_gamma   90.00
#
_symmetry.space_group_name_H-M   'P 1'
#
loop_
_entity.id
_entity.type
_entity.pdbx_description
1 polymer ?
#
loop_
_entity_poly.entity_id
_entity_poly.type
_entity_poly.pdbx_seq_one_letter_code
_entity_poly.pdbx_strand_id
1 'polypeptide(L)'
;RYAGYLRADGVAIVNRRRIVPVTVSAGNAKYPEDVEERLKTRFGRLILVDGGHLARETGNVRTENVVLLGTLSRFLEIPLRAWEGAIARLVPKRALEANLRAFSLGRKQVR
;
A
#
# COMPACT_ATOMS: atom_id res chain seq x y z
N ARG A 1 -4.67 -13.31 -6.52
CA ARG A 1 -4.61 -14.34 -5.43
C ARG A 1 -5.70 -14.14 -4.37
N TYR A 2 -5.81 -12.96 -3.73
CA TYR A 2 -6.74 -12.79 -2.58
C TYR A 2 -8.06 -12.06 -2.87
N ALA A 3 -8.28 -11.60 -4.11
CA ALA A 3 -9.45 -10.80 -4.46
C ALA A 3 -10.80 -11.48 -4.11
N GLY A 4 -10.87 -12.82 -4.13
CA GLY A 4 -12.07 -13.58 -3.79
C GLY A 4 -12.44 -13.60 -2.30
N TYR A 5 -11.52 -13.24 -1.41
CA TYR A 5 -11.77 -13.21 0.04
C TYR A 5 -12.29 -11.86 0.54
N LEU A 6 -12.25 -10.83 -0.31
CA LEU A 6 -12.75 -9.52 0.06
C LEU A 6 -14.28 -9.52 0.02
N ARG A 7 -14.92 -9.03 1.10
CA ARG A 7 -16.37 -8.82 1.15
C ARG A 7 -16.80 -7.84 0.05
N ALA A 8 -18.07 -7.88 -0.34
CA ALA A 8 -18.62 -7.02 -1.40
C ALA A 8 -18.43 -5.52 -1.09
N ASP A 9 -18.53 -5.14 0.19
CA ASP A 9 -18.35 -3.78 0.72
C ASP A 9 -16.93 -3.49 1.22
N GLY A 10 -16.02 -4.47 1.08
CA GLY A 10 -14.64 -4.36 1.49
C GLY A 10 -13.84 -3.39 0.61
N VAL A 11 -12.81 -2.79 1.19
CA VAL A 11 -11.94 -1.83 0.51
C VAL A 11 -10.67 -2.53 0.02
N ALA A 12 -10.41 -2.43 -1.29
CA ALA A 12 -9.15 -2.85 -1.87
C ALA A 12 -8.17 -1.67 -1.90
N ILE A 13 -7.08 -1.75 -1.13
CA ILE A 13 -5.97 -0.79 -1.18
C ILE A 13 -4.86 -1.43 -2.01
N VAL A 14 -4.55 -0.83 -3.15
CA VAL A 14 -3.60 -1.38 -4.12
C VAL A 14 -2.52 -0.36 -4.42
N ASN A 15 -1.28 -0.80 -4.37
CA ASN A 15 -0.15 0.03 -4.78
C ASN A 15 -0.05 0.08 -6.31
N ARG A 16 0.14 1.26 -6.90
CA ARG A 16 0.34 1.44 -8.35
C ARG A 16 1.67 0.88 -8.86
N ARG A 17 2.59 0.51 -7.96
CA ARG A 17 3.86 -0.12 -8.32
C ARG A 17 3.64 -1.38 -9.16
N ARG A 18 4.14 -1.36 -10.40
CA ARG A 18 4.23 -2.52 -11.28
C ARG A 18 5.30 -3.49 -10.77
N ILE A 19 4.91 -4.75 -10.55
CA ILE A 19 5.83 -5.83 -10.20
C ILE A 19 5.84 -6.80 -11.38
N VAL A 20 6.91 -6.76 -12.16
CA VAL A 20 7.07 -7.61 -13.35
C VAL A 20 7.48 -9.02 -12.90
N PRO A 21 6.63 -10.05 -13.11
CA PRO A 21 6.99 -11.43 -12.79
C PRO A 21 8.07 -11.96 -13.72
N VAL A 22 8.84 -12.95 -13.27
CA VAL A 22 9.90 -13.59 -14.07
C VAL A 22 9.38 -14.13 -15.40
N THR A 23 8.14 -14.66 -15.43
CA THR A 23 7.51 -15.15 -16.65
C THR A 23 7.32 -14.06 -17.71
N VAL A 24 7.05 -12.82 -17.28
CA VAL A 24 6.94 -11.68 -18.20
C VAL A 24 8.32 -11.21 -18.65
N SER A 25 9.28 -11.08 -17.72
CA SER A 25 10.64 -10.64 -18.10
C SER A 25 11.36 -11.65 -18.99
N ALA A 26 11.04 -12.94 -18.88
CA ALA A 26 11.55 -13.99 -19.76
C ALA A 26 10.85 -14.06 -21.12
N GLY A 27 9.86 -13.20 -21.39
CA GLY A 27 9.11 -13.17 -22.66
C GLY A 27 8.00 -14.22 -22.77
N ASN A 28 7.78 -15.03 -21.74
CA ASN A 28 6.80 -16.13 -21.74
C ASN A 28 5.37 -15.67 -21.43
N ALA A 29 5.17 -14.40 -21.07
CA ALA A 29 3.86 -13.80 -20.81
C ALA A 29 3.90 -12.28 -21.04
N LYS A 30 2.72 -11.66 -21.20
CA LYS A 30 2.59 -10.20 -21.23
C LYS A 30 1.98 -9.70 -19.92
N TYR A 31 2.54 -8.64 -19.36
CA TYR A 31 1.89 -7.93 -18.26
C TYR A 31 0.69 -7.18 -18.82
N PRO A 32 -0.47 -7.19 -18.15
CA PRO A 32 -1.64 -6.44 -18.61
C PRO A 32 -1.36 -4.94 -18.59
N GLU A 33 -1.76 -4.23 -19.64
CA GLU A 33 -1.63 -2.76 -19.72
C GLU A 33 -2.87 -2.06 -19.11
N ASP A 34 -4.00 -2.77 -19.00
CA ASP A 34 -5.31 -2.32 -18.50
C ASP A 34 -5.54 -2.69 -17.02
N VAL A 35 -4.47 -2.69 -16.21
CA VAL A 35 -4.54 -3.16 -14.80
C VAL A 35 -5.50 -2.31 -13.98
N GLU A 36 -5.46 -0.99 -14.16
CA GLU A 36 -6.27 -0.06 -13.39
C GLU A 36 -7.77 -0.26 -13.69
N GLU A 37 -8.14 -0.43 -14.96
CA GLU A 37 -9.50 -0.73 -15.41
C GLU A 37 -9.98 -2.07 -14.83
N ARG A 38 -9.15 -3.12 -14.92
CA ARG A 38 -9.48 -4.44 -14.35
C ARG A 38 -9.74 -4.37 -12.85
N LEU A 39 -8.95 -3.58 -12.12
CA LEU A 39 -9.12 -3.39 -10.68
C LEU A 39 -10.41 -2.63 -10.37
N LYS A 40 -10.71 -1.56 -11.11
CA LYS A 40 -11.94 -0.76 -10.95
C LYS A 40 -13.19 -1.61 -11.19
N THR A 41 -13.17 -2.47 -12.22
CA THR A 41 -14.27 -3.40 -12.51
C THR A 41 -14.41 -4.47 -11.42
N ARG A 42 -13.29 -4.93 -10.84
CA ARG A 42 -13.31 -6.02 -9.87
C ARG A 42 -13.70 -5.60 -8.45
N PHE A 43 -13.39 -4.38 -8.04
CA PHE A 43 -13.55 -3.92 -6.66
C PHE A 43 -14.46 -2.69 -6.61
N GLY A 44 -15.61 -2.81 -5.93
CA GLY A 44 -16.54 -1.69 -5.76
C GLY A 44 -15.96 -0.53 -4.95
N ARG A 45 -14.99 -0.79 -4.08
CA ARG A 45 -14.21 0.22 -3.34
C ARG A 45 -12.73 -0.02 -3.56
N LEU A 46 -12.13 0.78 -4.43
CA LEU A 46 -10.72 0.69 -4.80
C LEU A 46 -9.99 1.97 -4.42
N ILE A 47 -8.81 1.82 -3.81
CA ILE A 47 -7.91 2.93 -3.47
C ILE A 47 -6.56 2.61 -4.07
N LEU A 48 -6.15 3.41 -5.04
CA LEU A 48 -4.85 3.31 -5.68
C LEU A 48 -3.89 4.25 -4.99
N VAL A 49 -2.79 3.71 -4.49
CA VAL A 49 -1.77 4.46 -3.75
C VAL A 49 -0.48 4.43 -4.54
N ASP A 50 0.14 5.59 -4.79
CA ASP A 50 1.52 5.66 -5.28
C ASP A 50 2.50 5.52 -4.10
N GLY A 51 2.60 4.29 -3.59
CA GLY A 51 3.39 4.01 -2.39
C GLY A 51 4.88 4.28 -2.60
N GLY A 52 5.37 4.04 -3.83
CA GLY A 52 6.77 4.26 -4.19
C GLY A 52 7.14 5.74 -4.21
N HIS A 53 6.27 6.60 -4.76
CA HIS A 53 6.46 8.05 -4.70
C HIS A 53 6.51 8.55 -3.25
N LEU A 54 5.49 8.21 -2.46
CA LEU A 54 5.37 8.66 -1.07
C LEU A 54 6.52 8.14 -0.19
N ALA A 55 6.99 6.92 -0.42
CA ALA A 55 8.15 6.37 0.31
C ALA A 55 9.44 7.15 0.01
N ARG A 56 9.65 7.59 -1.25
CA ARG A 56 10.81 8.42 -1.63
C ARG A 56 10.81 9.75 -0.89
N GLU A 57 9.66 10.37 -0.68
CA GLU A 57 9.54 11.63 0.09
C GLU A 57 10.02 11.49 1.54
N THR A 58 10.01 10.26 2.09
CA THR A 58 10.52 9.99 3.44
C THR A 58 12.03 9.77 3.51
N GLY A 59 12.72 9.80 2.36
CA GLY A 59 14.14 9.46 2.26
C GLY A 59 14.44 7.96 2.34
N ASN A 60 13.42 7.09 2.37
CA ASN A 60 13.60 5.65 2.44
C ASN A 60 12.54 4.90 1.61
N VAL A 61 12.92 4.46 0.42
CA VAL A 61 12.05 3.69 -0.50
C VAL A 61 11.47 2.41 0.09
N ARG A 62 12.07 1.88 1.17
CA ARG A 62 11.60 0.64 1.82
C ARG A 62 10.36 0.85 2.69
N THR A 63 9.92 2.10 2.90
CA THR A 63 8.74 2.43 3.71
C THR A 63 7.42 2.35 2.94
N GLU A 64 7.47 1.93 1.67
CA GLU A 64 6.31 1.80 0.78
C GLU A 64 5.19 0.92 1.38
N ASN A 65 5.53 -0.15 2.08
CA ASN A 65 4.55 -0.97 2.80
C ASN A 65 3.88 -0.20 3.96
N VAL A 66 4.62 0.65 4.66
CA VAL A 66 4.10 1.46 5.77
C VAL A 66 3.19 2.58 5.26
N VAL A 67 3.41 3.10 4.05
CA VAL A 67 2.45 3.98 3.36
C VAL A 67 1.09 3.27 3.17
N LEU A 68 1.10 2.01 2.71
CA LEU A 68 -0.14 1.25 2.56
C LEU A 68 -0.81 0.97 3.91
N LEU A 69 -0.05 0.68 4.96
CA LEU A 69 -0.58 0.53 6.33
C LEU A 69 -1.22 1.84 6.83
N GLY A 70 -0.61 2.98 6.53
CA GLY A 70 -1.18 4.30 6.80
C GLY A 70 -2.56 4.45 6.16
N THR A 71 -2.65 4.13 4.88
CA THR A 71 -3.93 4.17 4.14
C THR A 71 -4.97 3.23 4.77
N LEU A 72 -4.57 1.98 5.08
CA LEU A 72 -5.43 0.98 5.71
C LEU A 72 -5.96 1.42 7.08
N SER A 73 -5.13 2.10 7.88
CA SER A 73 -5.48 2.51 9.23
C SER A 73 -6.68 3.46 9.32
N ARG A 74 -7.12 4.05 8.21
CA ARG A 74 -8.33 4.88 8.13
C ARG A 74 -9.63 4.07 8.05
N PHE A 75 -9.54 2.77 7.73
CA PHE A 75 -10.68 1.88 7.57
C PHE A 75 -10.85 0.89 8.74
N LEU A 76 -9.97 0.95 9.74
CA LEU A 76 -9.99 0.07 10.90
C LEU A 76 -10.14 0.90 12.18
N GLU A 77 -10.95 0.41 13.11
CA GLU A 77 -11.18 1.02 14.42
C GLU A 77 -10.03 0.74 15.40
N ILE A 78 -8.80 0.98 14.95
CA ILE A 78 -7.59 0.82 15.74
C ILE A 78 -7.05 2.22 16.09
N PRO A 79 -6.84 2.53 17.39
CA PRO A 79 -6.34 3.84 17.80
C PRO A 79 -5.01 4.21 17.13
N LEU A 80 -4.84 5.47 16.75
CA LEU A 80 -3.62 5.96 16.09
C LEU A 80 -2.34 5.60 16.87
N ARG A 81 -2.37 5.79 18.20
CA ARG A 81 -1.27 5.44 19.11
C ARG A 81 -0.85 3.97 19.04
N ALA A 82 -1.77 3.06 18.73
CA ALA A 82 -1.46 1.63 18.63
C ALA A 82 -0.65 1.34 17.35
N TRP A 83 -0.97 2.02 16.24
CA TRP A 83 -0.18 1.95 15.01
C TRP A 83 1.22 2.54 15.21
N GLU A 84 1.31 3.75 15.74
CA GLU A 84 2.59 4.44 15.97
C GLU A 84 3.46 3.66 16.95
N GLY A 85 2.87 3.13 18.04
CA GLY A 85 3.55 2.27 19.00
C GLY A 85 4.04 0.95 18.39
N ALA A 86 3.25 0.31 17.51
CA ALA A 86 3.69 -0.89 16.80
C ALA A 86 4.85 -0.60 15.85
N ILE A 87 4.78 0.50 15.09
CA ILE A 87 5.87 0.95 14.21
C ILE A 87 7.14 1.22 15.03
N ALA A 88 7.03 1.93 16.16
CA ALA A 88 8.15 2.22 17.05
C ALA A 88 8.82 0.97 17.64
N ARG A 89 8.05 -0.09 17.90
CA ARG A 89 8.57 -1.35 18.43
C ARG A 89 9.22 -2.24 17.37
N LEU A 90 8.71 -2.25 16.15
CA LEU A 90 9.12 -3.20 15.11
C LEU A 90 10.18 -2.64 14.15
N VAL A 91 10.23 -1.32 13.98
CA VAL A 91 11.16 -0.67 13.06
C VAL A 91 12.48 -0.34 13.78
N PRO A 92 13.65 -0.59 13.16
CA PRO A 92 14.93 -0.16 13.72
C PRO A 92 14.95 1.34 14.00
N LYS A 93 15.50 1.77 15.14
CA LYS A 93 15.54 3.19 15.56
C LYS A 93 15.97 4.15 14.45
N ARG A 94 17.02 3.80 13.68
CA ARG A 94 17.53 4.61 12.56
C ARG A 94 16.53 4.86 11.42
N ALA A 95 15.50 4.04 11.29
CA ALA A 95 14.49 4.13 10.24
C ALA A 95 13.12 4.56 10.78
N LEU A 96 12.99 4.77 12.10
CA LEU A 96 11.70 5.01 12.75
C LEU A 96 11.02 6.26 12.20
N GLU A 97 11.74 7.37 12.13
CA GLU A 97 11.19 8.65 11.67
C GLU A 97 10.67 8.58 10.24
N ALA A 98 11.41 7.93 9.33
CA ALA A 98 10.98 7.74 7.95
C ALA A 98 9.71 6.87 7.86
N ASN A 99 9.59 5.83 8.71
CA ASN A 99 8.40 4.97 8.74
C ASN A 99 7.18 5.68 9.33
N LEU A 100 7.34 6.47 10.40
CA LEU A 100 6.24 7.28 10.95
C LEU A 100 5.76 8.33 9.93
N ARG A 101 6.69 8.98 9.22
CA ARG A 101 6.34 9.89 8.12
C ARG A 101 5.61 9.17 6.99
N ALA A 102 6.08 8.00 6.57
CA ALA A 102 5.40 7.18 5.55
C ALA A 102 3.98 6.80 5.97
N PHE A 103 3.80 6.38 7.22
CA PHE A 103 2.50 6.05 7.77
C PHE A 103 1.55 7.26 7.73
N SER A 104 2.04 8.44 8.12
CA SER A 104 1.27 9.69 8.07
C SER A 104 0.90 10.08 6.63
N LEU A 105 1.83 9.99 5.68
CA LEU A 105 1.56 10.24 4.26
C LEU A 105 0.50 9.28 3.70
N GLY A 106 0.58 8.00 4.07
CA GLY A 106 -0.42 7.00 3.73
C GLY A 106 -1.80 7.34 4.29
N ARG A 107 -1.89 7.74 5.56
CA ARG A 107 -3.17 8.15 6.17
C ARG A 107 -3.83 9.32 5.44
N LYS A 108 -3.05 10.23 4.86
CA LYS A 108 -3.55 11.40 4.12
C LYS A 108 -4.09 11.07 2.73
N GLN A 109 -3.86 9.86 2.21
CA GLN A 109 -4.37 9.45 0.89
C GLN A 109 -5.88 9.31 0.84
N VAL A 110 -6.53 9.17 2.00
CA VAL A 110 -7.96 8.92 2.11
C VAL A 110 -8.52 9.80 3.23
N ARG A 111 -9.66 10.44 2.96
CA ARG A 111 -10.34 11.31 3.92
C ARG A 111 -11.29 10.50 4.79
#